data_AF-A0A7H8RD34-F1
#
_entry.id   AF-A0A7H8RD34-F1
#
_cell.length_a   1.000
_cell.length_b   1.000
_cell.length_c   1.000
_cell.angle_alpha   90.00
_cell.angle_beta   90.00
_cell.angle_gamma   90.00
#
_symmetry.space_group_name_H-M   'P 1'
#
loop_
_entity.id
_entity.type
_entity.pdbx_description
1 polymer ?
#
loop_
_entity_poly.entity_id
_entity_poly.type
_entity_poly.pdbx_seq_one_letter_code
_entity_poly.pdbx_strand_id
1 'polypeptide(L)'
;MAVQFEHFNVPGAQVVHSNSFPYGLQVKIEEGKPHTPSLEASVKAVKALSESGRFSELLQKHGAVVLKGIGHPSADSYAKVINALETARGSRPFIQIGLAGKRNIVAENIWTANEGPQDRRFYQHNEYSRYTRFPANIHFYCEKKALEGGETPIAHSALVYEKLENSIPELVQEIQKRGLAMKMLFRAPGKEGTGNEFNWAGEFSFGQEFLPTDDQATKKAKVEKQVRKLTDDFHWTEDDSIEITQHIPGIRRAPASGHPVWFNGLVGRFGITRDIGALDPPYIGRDGMTYLPCEYGDGTPIPHEHLEKLEEIIDKLEINLSLDEGDILLVDNFQVSHGRKPWKGERRILVNLTTTAKEGQIGAPSNTADKQVFHTDAGDIISLICLQPAAEGGESKIASSWFNDPQKPYTKRPILYHQPATDSAPERVLIQYARRYFTGFLAQPRSKNIPPITEAQAEALDALHFLAEKHSATLNFQKGDVQYINNLSILHARNGFRDEKGKERHLLRLWLRDPEYAWETPEPLRPRWNNVYENVNVEEQVFPVEPRIRKT
;
A
#
# COMPACT_ATOMS: atom_id res chain seq x y z
N MET A 1 24.07 4.52 -30.92
CA MET A 1 24.22 3.05 -30.78
C MET A 1 23.25 2.56 -29.71
N ALA A 2 22.97 1.26 -29.60
CA ALA A 2 22.15 0.75 -28.50
C ALA A 2 22.99 0.62 -27.23
N VAL A 3 22.58 1.27 -26.14
CA VAL A 3 23.19 1.10 -24.81
C VAL A 3 22.67 -0.21 -24.22
N GLN A 4 23.59 -1.07 -23.76
CA GLN A 4 23.27 -2.33 -23.10
C GLN A 4 23.58 -2.26 -21.60
N PHE A 5 22.94 -3.14 -20.81
CA PHE A 5 23.17 -3.22 -19.38
C PHE A 5 23.58 -4.63 -18.94
N GLU A 6 24.64 -4.70 -18.15
CA GLU A 6 25.23 -5.91 -17.58
C GLU A 6 25.22 -5.87 -16.04
N HIS A 7 25.41 -7.04 -15.41
CA HIS A 7 25.45 -7.16 -13.96
C HIS A 7 26.82 -6.76 -13.40
N PHE A 8 26.83 -6.09 -12.25
CA PHE A 8 28.05 -5.92 -11.44
C PHE A 8 27.79 -6.26 -9.97
N ASN A 9 28.82 -6.75 -9.27
CA ASN A 9 28.72 -7.05 -7.85
C ASN A 9 28.76 -5.74 -7.04
N VAL A 10 27.68 -5.39 -6.35
CA VAL A 10 27.68 -4.20 -5.48
C VAL A 10 28.52 -4.48 -4.22
N PRO A 11 29.48 -3.61 -3.84
CA PRO A 11 30.24 -3.80 -2.60
C PRO A 11 29.34 -3.88 -1.37
N GLY A 12 29.57 -4.88 -0.52
CA GLY A 12 28.75 -5.13 0.67
C GLY A 12 27.38 -5.77 0.41
N ALA A 13 27.08 -6.20 -0.82
CA ALA A 13 25.84 -6.92 -1.12
C ALA A 13 25.67 -8.20 -0.28
N GLN A 14 24.44 -8.44 0.17
CA GLN A 14 24.02 -9.61 0.95
C GLN A 14 23.19 -10.55 0.07
N VAL A 15 22.88 -11.76 0.57
CA VAL A 15 21.93 -12.68 -0.08
C VAL A 15 20.67 -12.77 0.77
N VAL A 16 19.52 -12.48 0.17
CA VAL A 16 18.19 -12.51 0.79
C VAL A 16 17.28 -13.40 -0.04
N HIS A 17 16.73 -14.46 0.56
CA HIS A 17 15.85 -15.43 -0.12
C HIS A 17 16.41 -15.92 -1.47
N SER A 18 17.71 -16.22 -1.50
CA SER A 18 18.50 -16.63 -2.68
C SER A 18 18.74 -15.54 -3.75
N ASN A 19 18.45 -14.27 -3.47
CA ASN A 19 18.66 -13.12 -4.36
C ASN A 19 19.74 -12.18 -3.81
N SER A 20 20.54 -11.55 -4.68
CA SER A 20 21.47 -10.48 -4.27
C SER A 20 20.69 -9.25 -3.80
N PHE A 21 21.11 -8.64 -2.69
CA PHE A 21 20.57 -7.38 -2.20
C PHE A 21 21.72 -6.39 -1.92
N PRO A 22 21.76 -5.21 -2.57
CA PRO A 22 21.02 -4.85 -3.78
C PRO A 22 21.49 -5.66 -5.01
N TYR A 23 20.85 -5.45 -6.16
CA TYR A 23 21.34 -5.90 -7.46
C TYR A 23 22.11 -4.78 -8.16
N GLY A 24 23.29 -5.07 -8.73
CA GLY A 24 24.07 -4.09 -9.49
C GLY A 24 23.82 -4.22 -10.99
N LEU A 25 23.44 -3.11 -11.63
CA LEU A 25 23.26 -3.00 -13.07
C LEU A 25 24.11 -1.84 -13.60
N GLN A 26 25.00 -2.07 -14.57
CA GLN A 26 25.82 -1.02 -15.16
C GLN A 26 25.63 -0.94 -16.68
N VAL A 27 25.82 0.25 -17.25
CA VAL A 27 26.03 0.37 -18.69
C VAL A 27 27.26 -0.43 -19.09
N LYS A 28 27.09 -1.34 -20.05
CA LYS A 28 28.18 -2.13 -20.60
C LYS A 28 29.13 -1.24 -21.40
N ILE A 29 30.41 -1.26 -21.01
CA ILE A 29 31.48 -0.56 -21.73
C ILE A 29 31.95 -1.45 -22.89
N GLU A 30 32.15 -0.85 -24.06
CA GLU A 30 32.73 -1.51 -25.24
C GLU A 30 34.04 -0.81 -25.61
N GLU A 31 35.06 -1.59 -25.97
CA GLU A 31 36.39 -1.06 -26.31
C GLU A 31 36.35 -0.05 -27.47
N GLY A 32 37.12 1.02 -27.35
CA GLY A 32 37.21 2.09 -28.35
C GLY A 32 36.01 3.05 -28.42
N LYS A 33 35.03 2.94 -27.50
CA LYS A 33 33.86 3.83 -27.45
C LYS A 33 33.93 4.83 -26.28
N PRO A 34 33.29 6.01 -26.37
CA PRO A 34 33.21 6.94 -25.24
C PRO A 34 32.55 6.26 -24.04
N HIS A 35 33.17 6.41 -22.86
CA HIS A 35 32.77 5.75 -21.61
C HIS A 35 31.33 6.07 -21.15
N THR A 36 30.78 7.19 -21.60
CA THR A 36 29.49 7.72 -21.16
C THR A 36 28.55 7.85 -22.38
N PRO A 37 27.36 7.23 -22.37
CA PRO A 37 26.36 7.43 -23.42
C PRO A 37 25.87 8.88 -23.50
N SER A 38 25.27 9.29 -24.62
CA SER A 38 24.49 10.54 -24.64
C SER A 38 23.22 10.39 -23.78
N LEU A 39 22.71 11.50 -23.23
CA LEU A 39 21.50 11.50 -22.39
C LEU A 39 20.30 10.87 -23.12
N GLU A 40 20.13 11.16 -24.42
CA GLU A 40 19.10 10.54 -25.27
C GLU A 40 19.25 9.00 -25.33
N ALA A 41 20.49 8.50 -25.45
CA ALA A 41 20.77 7.07 -25.49
C ALA A 41 20.52 6.40 -24.12
N SER A 42 20.89 7.05 -23.01
CA SER A 42 20.54 6.62 -21.65
C SER A 42 19.03 6.55 -21.46
N VAL A 43 18.30 7.61 -21.80
CA VAL A 43 16.83 7.69 -21.73
C VAL A 43 16.16 6.58 -22.54
N LYS A 44 16.60 6.38 -23.80
CA LYS A 44 16.06 5.33 -24.67
C LYS A 44 16.31 3.92 -24.11
N ALA A 45 17.45 3.69 -23.48
CA ALA A 45 17.81 2.38 -22.94
C ALA A 45 17.11 2.06 -21.62
N VAL A 46 17.00 3.01 -20.68
CA VAL A 46 16.23 2.78 -19.44
C VAL A 46 14.74 2.61 -19.74
N LYS A 47 14.22 3.32 -20.74
CA LYS A 47 12.86 3.13 -21.25
C LYS A 47 12.68 1.72 -21.80
N ALA A 48 13.55 1.26 -22.71
CA ALA A 48 13.46 -0.10 -23.26
C ALA A 48 13.62 -1.20 -22.19
N LEU A 49 14.48 -0.99 -21.18
CA LEU A 49 14.63 -1.90 -20.04
C LEU A 49 13.33 -2.00 -19.21
N SER A 50 12.62 -0.89 -19.04
CA SER A 50 11.30 -0.85 -18.36
C SER A 50 10.18 -1.46 -19.21
N GLU A 51 10.08 -1.09 -20.51
CA GLU A 51 9.11 -1.65 -21.47
C GLU A 51 9.26 -3.17 -21.64
N SER A 52 10.48 -3.72 -21.47
CA SER A 52 10.74 -5.17 -21.48
C SER A 52 10.27 -5.92 -20.22
N GLY A 53 9.81 -5.21 -19.18
CA GLY A 53 9.48 -5.78 -17.86
C GLY A 53 10.69 -6.14 -16.99
N ARG A 54 11.89 -6.33 -17.56
CA ARG A 54 13.12 -6.72 -16.84
C ARG A 54 13.46 -5.81 -15.67
N PHE A 55 13.23 -4.50 -15.76
CA PHE A 55 13.44 -3.61 -14.62
C PHE A 55 12.49 -3.92 -13.44
N SER A 56 11.21 -4.15 -13.71
CA SER A 56 10.22 -4.52 -12.70
C SER A 56 10.55 -5.86 -12.06
N GLU A 57 10.97 -6.86 -12.86
CA GLU A 57 11.44 -8.16 -12.35
C GLU A 57 12.62 -7.98 -11.38
N LEU A 58 13.66 -7.25 -11.80
CA LEU A 58 14.84 -7.00 -10.98
C LEU A 58 14.48 -6.30 -9.66
N LEU A 59 13.66 -5.25 -9.72
CA LEU A 59 13.30 -4.49 -8.51
C LEU A 59 12.41 -5.28 -7.56
N GLN A 60 11.46 -6.07 -8.07
CA GLN A 60 10.61 -6.95 -7.25
C GLN A 60 11.39 -8.09 -6.61
N LYS A 61 12.37 -8.66 -7.34
CA LYS A 61 13.17 -9.83 -6.91
C LYS A 61 14.29 -9.47 -5.93
N HIS A 62 14.87 -8.28 -6.08
CA HIS A 62 16.07 -7.86 -5.34
C HIS A 62 15.81 -6.72 -4.34
N GLY A 63 14.61 -6.13 -4.31
CA GLY A 63 14.21 -5.04 -3.42
C GLY A 63 14.87 -3.68 -3.74
N ALA A 64 16.13 -3.67 -4.16
CA ALA A 64 16.84 -2.48 -4.61
C ALA A 64 17.79 -2.81 -5.80
N VAL A 65 17.90 -1.85 -6.71
CA VAL A 65 18.79 -1.91 -7.89
C VAL A 65 19.67 -0.67 -7.91
N VAL A 66 21.00 -0.85 -8.00
CA VAL A 66 21.96 0.23 -8.25
C VAL A 66 22.25 0.28 -9.75
N LEU A 67 21.96 1.41 -10.39
CA LEU A 67 22.19 1.67 -11.80
C LEU A 67 23.37 2.63 -11.99
N LYS A 68 24.47 2.12 -12.58
CA LYS A 68 25.70 2.89 -12.89
C LYS A 68 25.87 3.16 -14.39
N GLY A 69 26.68 4.17 -14.73
CA GLY A 69 27.23 4.39 -16.09
C GLY A 69 26.33 5.13 -17.10
N ILE A 70 25.11 5.51 -16.71
CA ILE A 70 24.17 6.33 -17.52
C ILE A 70 24.52 7.83 -17.58
N GLY A 71 25.66 8.22 -16.99
CA GLY A 71 25.80 9.46 -16.21
C GLY A 71 25.81 10.78 -16.97
N HIS A 72 24.98 11.72 -16.50
CA HIS A 72 25.04 13.15 -16.81
C HIS A 72 24.62 13.91 -15.52
N PRO A 73 25.52 14.15 -14.54
CA PRO A 73 25.15 14.59 -13.19
C PRO A 73 24.43 15.95 -13.16
N SER A 74 23.10 15.92 -13.23
CA SER A 74 22.20 17.07 -13.06
C SER A 74 20.75 16.65 -12.83
N ALA A 75 19.99 17.48 -12.10
CA ALA A 75 18.55 17.31 -11.87
C ALA A 75 17.75 17.13 -13.17
N ASP A 76 18.11 17.90 -14.20
CA ASP A 76 17.52 17.86 -15.54
C ASP A 76 17.70 16.50 -16.23
N SER A 77 18.90 15.93 -16.15
CA SER A 77 19.21 14.62 -16.72
C SER A 77 18.53 13.52 -15.93
N TYR A 78 18.51 13.64 -14.60
CA TYR A 78 17.84 12.69 -13.73
C TYR A 78 16.33 12.66 -13.99
N ALA A 79 15.67 13.82 -14.09
CA ALA A 79 14.26 13.94 -14.46
C ALA A 79 13.96 13.21 -15.78
N LYS A 80 14.74 13.50 -16.84
CA LYS A 80 14.58 12.88 -18.16
C LYS A 80 14.77 11.35 -18.11
N VAL A 81 15.73 10.84 -17.35
CA VAL A 81 15.98 9.40 -17.19
C VAL A 81 14.89 8.72 -16.35
N ILE A 82 14.56 9.24 -15.17
CA ILE A 82 13.66 8.55 -14.24
C ILE A 82 12.19 8.66 -14.68
N ASN A 83 11.74 9.82 -15.17
CA ASN A 83 10.38 9.97 -15.69
C ASN A 83 10.16 9.05 -16.92
N ALA A 84 11.19 8.82 -17.74
CA ALA A 84 11.11 7.89 -18.88
C ALA A 84 11.06 6.41 -18.44
N LEU A 85 11.88 6.01 -17.45
CA LEU A 85 11.88 4.67 -16.88
C LEU A 85 10.53 4.36 -16.20
N GLU A 86 10.02 5.29 -15.39
CA GLU A 86 8.82 5.12 -14.58
C GLU A 86 7.53 5.21 -15.39
N THR A 87 7.43 6.14 -16.34
CA THR A 87 6.27 6.23 -17.25
C THR A 87 6.16 4.97 -18.11
N ALA A 88 7.30 4.43 -18.57
CA ALA A 88 7.35 3.15 -19.29
C ALA A 88 6.89 1.95 -18.42
N ARG A 89 7.05 2.05 -17.09
CA ARG A 89 6.56 1.06 -16.12
C ARG A 89 5.06 1.19 -15.82
N GLY A 90 4.38 2.16 -16.43
CA GLY A 90 3.02 2.57 -16.05
C GLY A 90 2.95 3.21 -14.65
N SER A 91 4.10 3.59 -14.08
CA SER A 91 4.21 4.29 -12.80
C SER A 91 4.11 5.80 -13.01
N ARG A 92 3.81 6.53 -11.93
CA ARG A 92 3.54 7.97 -11.97
C ARG A 92 3.95 8.66 -10.66
N PRO A 93 4.14 9.98 -10.64
CA PRO A 93 4.57 10.71 -9.44
C PRO A 93 3.64 10.49 -8.24
N PHE A 94 4.21 10.38 -7.05
CA PHE A 94 3.46 10.23 -5.80
C PHE A 94 3.05 11.61 -5.24
N ILE A 95 1.74 11.85 -5.12
CA ILE A 95 1.22 13.05 -4.44
C ILE A 95 1.52 12.96 -2.94
N GLN A 96 2.37 13.87 -2.47
CA GLN A 96 2.80 14.02 -1.09
C GLN A 96 1.75 14.81 -0.28
N ILE A 97 1.37 14.32 0.90
CA ILE A 97 0.47 14.99 1.87
C ILE A 97 0.94 14.61 3.27
N GLY A 98 1.03 15.57 4.20
CA GLY A 98 1.47 15.33 5.58
C GLY A 98 2.98 15.22 5.75
N LEU A 99 3.78 15.83 4.86
CA LEU A 99 5.23 15.83 5.03
C LEU A 99 5.63 16.66 6.26
N ALA A 100 6.45 16.06 7.13
CA ALA A 100 7.17 16.71 8.23
C ALA A 100 8.62 16.93 7.81
N GLY A 101 8.87 17.97 7.00
CA GLY A 101 10.18 18.29 6.44
C GLY A 101 10.11 19.17 5.19
N LYS A 102 11.27 19.64 4.73
CA LYS A 102 11.42 20.52 3.55
C LYS A 102 11.52 19.72 2.24
N ARG A 103 11.04 20.30 1.15
CA ARG A 103 11.26 19.83 -0.23
C ARG A 103 11.55 21.02 -1.13
N ASN A 104 12.75 21.08 -1.68
CA ASN A 104 13.05 22.01 -2.76
C ASN A 104 12.86 21.26 -4.09
N ILE A 105 11.94 21.73 -4.94
CA ILE A 105 11.78 21.21 -6.31
C ILE A 105 12.97 21.70 -7.13
N VAL A 106 13.67 20.79 -7.81
CA VAL A 106 14.85 21.12 -8.63
C VAL A 106 14.69 20.75 -10.11
N ALA A 107 13.77 19.83 -10.44
CA ALA A 107 13.33 19.51 -11.80
C ALA A 107 11.95 18.81 -11.76
N GLU A 108 11.41 18.46 -12.93
CA GLU A 108 10.09 17.81 -13.04
C GLU A 108 10.03 16.48 -12.26
N ASN A 109 9.21 16.44 -11.20
CA ASN A 109 9.10 15.33 -10.25
C ASN A 109 10.38 15.02 -9.45
N ILE A 110 11.34 15.94 -9.39
CA ILE A 110 12.62 15.78 -8.67
C ILE A 110 12.73 16.79 -7.52
N TRP A 111 13.02 16.27 -6.33
CA TRP A 111 13.27 17.06 -5.14
C TRP A 111 14.68 16.81 -4.60
N THR A 112 15.18 17.67 -3.72
CA THR A 112 16.32 17.33 -2.86
C THR A 112 15.93 16.24 -1.84
N ALA A 113 16.86 15.33 -1.57
CA ALA A 113 16.77 14.42 -0.42
C ALA A 113 17.15 15.16 0.88
N ASN A 114 16.64 14.68 2.02
CA ASN A 114 16.68 15.33 3.34
C ASN A 114 17.94 16.19 3.61
N GLU A 115 17.73 17.51 3.65
CA GLU A 115 18.74 18.57 3.82
C GLU A 115 19.15 18.80 5.29
N GLY A 116 18.65 17.99 6.23
CA GLY A 116 18.98 18.08 7.64
C GLY A 116 20.48 17.84 7.94
N PRO A 117 20.97 18.31 9.12
CA PRO A 117 22.39 18.60 9.36
C PRO A 117 23.40 17.50 8.99
N GLN A 118 24.54 17.90 8.40
CA GLN A 118 25.58 17.00 7.87
C GLN A 118 26.32 16.18 8.94
N ASP A 119 26.37 16.68 10.18
CA ASP A 119 26.96 16.03 11.36
C ASP A 119 26.14 14.84 11.87
N ARG A 120 24.85 14.78 11.54
CA ARG A 120 23.90 13.80 12.11
C ARG A 120 23.60 12.67 11.15
N ARG A 121 23.35 11.47 11.71
CA ARG A 121 22.77 10.35 10.94
C ARG A 121 21.27 10.57 10.74
N PHE A 122 20.75 10.17 9.60
CA PHE A 122 19.30 9.99 9.42
C PHE A 122 19.01 8.50 9.48
N TYR A 123 18.14 8.14 10.41
CA TYR A 123 17.88 6.76 10.81
C TYR A 123 17.07 5.99 9.76
N GLN A 124 17.15 4.66 9.82
CA GLN A 124 16.46 3.76 8.89
C GLN A 124 14.94 3.90 8.96
N HIS A 125 14.30 3.97 7.80
CA HIS A 125 12.84 4.00 7.65
C HIS A 125 12.43 3.62 6.22
N ASN A 126 11.19 3.18 6.04
CA ASN A 126 10.54 3.16 4.72
C ASN A 126 9.86 4.53 4.49
N GLU A 127 9.85 5.06 3.27
CA GLU A 127 9.36 6.43 2.96
C GLU A 127 7.84 6.50 3.13
N TYR A 128 7.34 7.56 3.77
CA TYR A 128 5.94 7.71 4.21
C TYR A 128 5.38 6.55 5.06
N SER A 129 6.23 5.68 5.63
CA SER A 129 5.80 4.46 6.34
C SER A 129 4.88 4.67 7.55
N ARG A 130 4.87 5.88 8.10
CA ARG A 130 3.93 6.33 9.14
C ARG A 130 2.48 6.47 8.66
N TYR A 131 2.20 6.34 7.36
CA TYR A 131 0.88 6.50 6.74
C TYR A 131 0.33 5.19 6.15
N THR A 132 -0.98 5.19 5.88
CA THR A 132 -1.65 4.15 5.08
C THR A 132 -1.41 4.31 3.57
N ARG A 133 -1.13 5.54 3.10
CA ARG A 133 -0.73 5.88 1.73
C ARG A 133 0.74 6.30 1.68
N PHE A 134 1.53 5.61 0.86
CA PHE A 134 2.99 5.79 0.72
C PHE A 134 3.42 5.52 -0.73
N PRO A 135 4.59 6.00 -1.19
CA PRO A 135 5.08 5.70 -2.54
C PRO A 135 5.42 4.20 -2.64
N ALA A 136 5.19 3.62 -3.81
CA ALA A 136 5.58 2.24 -4.09
C ALA A 136 7.10 2.15 -4.27
N ASN A 137 7.69 3.16 -4.92
CA ASN A 137 9.11 3.20 -5.21
C ASN A 137 9.73 4.56 -4.90
N ILE A 138 10.99 4.49 -4.51
CA ILE A 138 11.85 5.64 -4.21
C ILE A 138 13.07 5.50 -5.12
N HIS A 139 13.54 6.61 -5.65
CA HIS A 139 14.75 6.65 -6.46
C HIS A 139 15.65 7.74 -5.89
N PHE A 140 16.89 7.39 -5.58
CA PHE A 140 17.94 8.31 -5.12
C PHE A 140 18.97 8.49 -6.22
N TYR A 141 19.39 9.72 -6.48
CA TYR A 141 20.39 10.04 -7.50
C TYR A 141 21.50 10.90 -6.94
N CYS A 142 22.75 10.52 -7.21
CA CYS A 142 23.89 11.32 -6.80
C CYS A 142 24.21 12.38 -7.85
N GLU A 143 23.78 13.62 -7.61
CA GLU A 143 24.21 14.78 -8.42
C GLU A 143 25.60 15.27 -7.95
N LYS A 144 25.84 15.30 -6.63
CA LYS A 144 27.14 15.67 -6.04
C LYS A 144 27.54 14.69 -4.93
N LYS A 145 28.70 14.04 -5.08
CA LYS A 145 29.25 13.12 -4.09
C LYS A 145 29.92 13.88 -2.94
N ALA A 146 29.74 13.41 -1.71
CA ALA A 146 30.43 13.93 -0.53
C ALA A 146 31.95 13.70 -0.60
N LEU A 147 32.72 14.56 0.09
CA LEU A 147 34.18 14.38 0.21
C LEU A 147 34.53 13.23 1.17
N GLU A 148 33.79 13.13 2.28
CA GLU A 148 33.88 12.05 3.26
C GLU A 148 32.47 11.64 3.73
N GLY A 149 32.25 10.33 3.89
CA GLY A 149 30.99 9.77 4.37
C GLY A 149 29.81 10.03 3.44
N GLY A 150 28.63 10.26 4.02
CA GLY A 150 27.42 10.60 3.29
C GLY A 150 26.81 9.44 2.50
N GLU A 151 27.12 8.20 2.86
CA GLU A 151 26.51 7.01 2.30
C GLU A 151 24.99 7.01 2.50
N THR A 152 24.29 6.33 1.60
CA THR A 152 22.86 6.01 1.72
C THR A 152 22.75 4.56 2.18
N PRO A 153 22.75 4.28 3.50
CA PRO A 153 22.59 2.92 3.99
C PRO A 153 21.19 2.39 3.66
N ILE A 154 21.12 1.12 3.26
CA ILE A 154 19.86 0.41 3.03
C ILE A 154 19.84 -0.91 3.80
N ALA A 155 18.65 -1.36 4.24
CA ALA A 155 18.45 -2.66 4.88
C ALA A 155 17.20 -3.35 4.32
N HIS A 156 17.25 -4.68 4.14
CA HIS A 156 16.11 -5.42 3.61
C HIS A 156 15.08 -5.68 4.71
N SER A 157 13.89 -5.09 4.59
CA SER A 157 12.81 -5.14 5.60
C SER A 157 12.39 -6.57 5.97
N ALA A 158 12.59 -7.56 5.09
CA ALA A 158 12.34 -8.98 5.45
C ALA A 158 13.46 -9.60 6.32
N LEU A 159 14.74 -9.26 6.09
CA LEU A 159 15.82 -9.70 7.00
C LEU A 159 15.68 -9.03 8.36
N VAL A 160 15.28 -7.74 8.38
CA VAL A 160 14.98 -7.02 9.63
C VAL A 160 13.86 -7.72 10.38
N TYR A 161 12.76 -8.09 9.72
CA TYR A 161 11.69 -8.90 10.31
C TYR A 161 12.22 -10.22 10.88
N GLU A 162 12.95 -11.02 10.09
CA GLU A 162 13.46 -12.34 10.51
C GLU A 162 14.42 -12.25 11.70
N LYS A 163 15.30 -11.24 11.74
CA LYS A 163 16.20 -11.03 12.87
C LYS A 163 15.46 -10.56 14.11
N LEU A 164 14.39 -9.76 13.98
CA LEU A 164 13.54 -9.37 15.10
C LEU A 164 12.70 -10.55 15.61
N GLU A 165 12.12 -11.36 14.74
CA GLU A 165 11.33 -12.54 15.12
C GLU A 165 12.17 -13.56 15.92
N ASN A 166 13.46 -13.69 15.60
CA ASN A 166 14.40 -14.55 16.34
C ASN A 166 15.00 -13.90 17.60
N SER A 167 15.00 -12.56 17.74
CA SER A 167 15.73 -11.86 18.82
C SER A 167 14.83 -11.12 19.82
N ILE A 168 13.63 -10.72 19.39
CA ILE A 168 12.61 -10.00 20.16
C ILE A 168 11.20 -10.48 19.70
N PRO A 169 10.87 -11.78 19.81
CA PRO A 169 9.60 -12.32 19.31
C PRO A 169 8.36 -11.62 19.88
N GLU A 170 8.41 -11.14 21.13
CA GLU A 170 7.33 -10.37 21.77
C GLU A 170 7.00 -9.09 20.99
N LEU A 171 8.01 -8.29 20.64
CA LEU A 171 7.82 -7.05 19.87
C LEU A 171 7.14 -7.33 18.53
N VAL A 172 7.54 -8.41 17.85
CA VAL A 172 6.94 -8.82 16.57
C VAL A 172 5.48 -9.26 16.76
N GLN A 173 5.19 -10.07 17.77
CA GLN A 173 3.84 -10.58 18.07
C GLN A 173 2.88 -9.46 18.50
N GLU A 174 3.30 -8.56 19.40
CA GLU A 174 2.43 -7.47 19.88
C GLU A 174 2.22 -6.40 18.79
N ILE A 175 3.19 -6.15 17.89
CA ILE A 175 2.95 -5.32 16.69
C ILE A 175 1.98 -6.01 15.71
N GLN A 176 2.11 -7.31 15.46
CA GLN A 176 1.15 -8.03 14.60
C GLN A 176 -0.28 -8.01 15.15
N LYS A 177 -0.41 -8.04 16.48
CA LYS A 177 -1.67 -8.08 17.23
C LYS A 177 -2.34 -6.70 17.40
N ARG A 178 -1.55 -5.66 17.66
CA ARG A 178 -2.05 -4.30 18.00
C ARG A 178 -1.85 -3.27 16.89
N GLY A 179 -0.91 -3.48 15.98
CA GLY A 179 -0.39 -2.42 15.10
C GLY A 179 0.40 -1.36 15.87
N LEU A 180 0.58 -0.19 15.24
CA LEU A 180 1.30 0.97 15.78
C LEU A 180 0.45 2.25 15.70
N ALA A 181 0.50 3.06 16.75
CA ALA A 181 -0.10 4.39 16.80
C ALA A 181 0.95 5.45 16.44
N MET A 182 1.06 5.78 15.15
CA MET A 182 2.05 6.75 14.65
C MET A 182 1.54 8.19 14.82
N LYS A 183 1.47 8.65 16.07
CA LYS A 183 1.16 10.05 16.46
C LYS A 183 2.18 11.04 15.90
N MET A 184 1.79 12.22 15.44
CA MET A 184 2.68 13.37 15.24
C MET A 184 1.95 14.69 15.54
N LEU A 185 2.67 15.65 16.14
CA LEU A 185 2.22 17.03 16.32
C LEU A 185 2.78 17.91 15.19
N PHE A 186 1.90 18.50 14.38
CA PHE A 186 2.26 19.59 13.47
C PHE A 186 1.95 20.92 14.15
N ARG A 187 2.97 21.75 14.34
CA ARG A 187 2.79 23.00 15.09
C ARG A 187 2.05 24.07 14.31
N ALA A 188 1.50 25.04 15.04
CA ALA A 188 0.99 26.28 14.46
C ALA A 188 2.12 27.06 13.78
N PRO A 189 1.85 27.76 12.65
CA PRO A 189 2.83 28.64 12.01
C PRO A 189 3.34 29.71 12.97
N GLY A 190 4.67 29.84 13.08
CA GLY A 190 5.32 30.73 14.05
C GLY A 190 5.51 30.15 15.46
N LYS A 191 5.28 28.84 15.66
CA LYS A 191 5.55 28.10 16.92
C LYS A 191 6.53 26.93 16.74
N GLU A 192 7.21 26.86 15.60
CA GLU A 192 8.23 25.88 15.26
C GLU A 192 9.45 25.99 16.21
N GLY A 193 10.11 24.85 16.45
CA GLY A 193 11.36 24.81 17.20
C GLY A 193 12.57 25.33 16.42
N THR A 194 13.67 25.60 17.11
CA THR A 194 14.90 26.13 16.52
C THR A 194 15.42 25.20 15.40
N GLY A 195 15.55 25.74 14.19
CA GLY A 195 16.02 24.97 13.02
C GLY A 195 14.96 24.06 12.37
N ASN A 196 13.69 24.17 12.77
CA ASN A 196 12.57 23.50 12.11
C ASN A 196 11.75 24.51 11.28
N GLU A 197 11.40 24.15 10.05
CA GLU A 197 10.66 25.01 9.11
C GLU A 197 9.31 24.38 8.67
N PHE A 198 8.79 23.40 9.41
CA PHE A 198 7.53 22.72 9.07
C PHE A 198 6.45 22.91 10.14
N ASN A 199 5.22 23.14 9.67
CA ASN A 199 4.01 23.40 10.44
C ASN A 199 2.81 22.84 9.67
N TRP A 200 1.59 22.88 10.21
CA TRP A 200 0.42 22.34 9.47
C TRP A 200 0.05 23.14 8.21
N ALA A 201 0.45 24.42 8.12
CA ALA A 201 0.16 25.29 6.98
C ALA A 201 1.11 25.09 5.79
N GLY A 202 2.20 24.34 5.95
CA GLY A 202 3.14 24.03 4.87
C GLY A 202 2.45 23.32 3.71
N GLU A 203 2.84 23.66 2.48
CA GLU A 203 2.25 23.11 1.25
C GLU A 203 2.30 21.57 1.23
N PHE A 204 3.48 20.98 1.44
CA PHE A 204 3.62 19.52 1.49
C PHE A 204 3.08 18.89 2.78
N SER A 205 2.73 19.69 3.79
CA SER A 205 2.02 19.27 4.99
C SER A 205 0.51 19.21 4.69
N PHE A 206 -0.25 20.29 4.95
CA PHE A 206 -1.71 20.32 4.70
C PHE A 206 -2.22 21.62 4.03
N GLY A 207 -1.33 22.55 3.66
CA GLY A 207 -1.68 23.87 3.10
C GLY A 207 -2.08 23.89 1.62
N GLN A 208 -2.15 22.74 0.95
CA GLN A 208 -2.26 22.61 -0.52
C GLN A 208 -3.45 23.33 -1.17
N GLU A 209 -4.55 23.48 -0.43
CA GLU A 209 -5.79 24.09 -0.94
C GLU A 209 -5.96 25.54 -0.43
N PHE A 210 -4.93 26.15 0.17
CA PHE A 210 -4.99 27.50 0.75
C PHE A 210 -5.01 28.60 -0.31
N LEU A 211 -5.77 29.66 -0.03
CA LEU A 211 -5.85 30.89 -0.80
C LEU A 211 -5.34 32.07 0.05
N PRO A 212 -4.77 33.13 -0.55
CA PRO A 212 -4.33 34.33 0.20
C PRO A 212 -5.43 34.98 1.04
N THR A 213 -6.70 34.81 0.65
CA THR A 213 -7.90 35.36 1.30
C THR A 213 -8.48 34.47 2.39
N ASP A 214 -7.98 33.26 2.62
CA ASP A 214 -8.53 32.37 3.66
C ASP A 214 -8.25 32.94 5.07
N ASP A 215 -9.27 33.00 5.92
CA ASP A 215 -9.09 33.23 7.35
C ASP A 215 -8.58 31.98 8.08
N GLN A 216 -8.32 32.09 9.39
CA GLN A 216 -7.78 30.99 10.19
C GLN A 216 -8.77 29.81 10.29
N ALA A 217 -10.08 30.06 10.35
CA ALA A 217 -11.10 29.02 10.41
C ALA A 217 -11.18 28.23 9.10
N THR A 218 -11.15 28.92 7.96
CA THR A 218 -11.11 28.35 6.61
C THR A 218 -9.85 27.54 6.39
N LYS A 219 -8.69 28.04 6.85
CA LYS A 219 -7.42 27.29 6.84
C LYS A 219 -7.51 26.01 7.67
N LYS A 220 -8.01 26.06 8.92
CA LYS A 220 -8.23 24.85 9.73
C LYS A 220 -9.16 23.84 9.04
N ALA A 221 -10.30 24.28 8.51
CA ALA A 221 -11.23 23.40 7.79
C ALA A 221 -10.61 22.75 6.54
N LYS A 222 -9.76 23.48 5.81
CA LYS A 222 -8.98 22.95 4.68
C LYS A 222 -7.89 21.95 5.12
N VAL A 223 -7.26 22.17 6.27
CA VAL A 223 -6.32 21.21 6.90
C VAL A 223 -7.05 19.93 7.27
N GLU A 224 -8.20 20.00 7.96
CA GLU A 224 -8.98 18.81 8.32
C GLU A 224 -9.40 18.02 7.08
N LYS A 225 -9.79 18.70 6.00
CA LYS A 225 -10.06 18.08 4.70
C LYS A 225 -8.84 17.35 4.11
N GLN A 226 -7.60 17.77 4.41
CA GLN A 226 -6.40 16.99 4.06
C GLN A 226 -6.16 15.84 5.03
N VAL A 227 -6.25 16.07 6.34
CA VAL A 227 -5.97 15.07 7.37
C VAL A 227 -6.92 13.88 7.25
N ARG A 228 -8.21 14.12 6.96
CA ARG A 228 -9.21 13.06 6.67
C ARG A 228 -8.93 12.24 5.40
N LYS A 229 -8.00 12.66 4.53
CA LYS A 229 -7.48 11.80 3.43
C LYS A 229 -6.48 10.74 3.96
N LEU A 230 -6.12 10.81 5.24
CA LEU A 230 -5.11 9.97 5.90
C LEU A 230 -5.64 9.28 7.18
N THR A 231 -6.35 10.00 8.07
CA THR A 231 -6.97 9.49 9.31
C THR A 231 -8.11 10.39 9.80
N ASP A 232 -9.07 9.82 10.54
CA ASP A 232 -10.05 10.57 11.34
C ASP A 232 -9.61 10.76 12.80
N ASP A 233 -8.50 10.15 13.21
CA ASP A 233 -7.92 10.26 14.56
C ASP A 233 -6.92 11.42 14.61
N PHE A 234 -7.43 12.60 14.92
CA PHE A 234 -6.66 13.84 15.10
C PHE A 234 -7.42 14.83 16.00
N HIS A 235 -6.70 15.79 16.59
CA HIS A 235 -7.31 16.90 17.32
C HIS A 235 -6.46 18.18 17.25
N TRP A 236 -7.12 19.33 17.34
CA TRP A 236 -6.45 20.62 17.54
C TRP A 236 -6.11 20.80 19.03
N THR A 237 -4.92 21.28 19.32
CA THR A 237 -4.48 21.65 20.67
C THR A 237 -4.79 23.12 20.99
N GLU A 238 -4.69 23.50 22.28
CA GLU A 238 -4.96 24.88 22.74
C GLU A 238 -4.03 25.93 22.10
N ASP A 239 -2.85 25.53 21.64
CA ASP A 239 -1.88 26.42 20.99
C ASP A 239 -2.05 26.51 19.46
N ASP A 240 -3.21 26.13 18.90
CA ASP A 240 -3.48 26.04 17.45
C ASP A 240 -2.63 25.03 16.67
N SER A 241 -1.86 24.17 17.35
CA SER A 241 -1.19 23.02 16.73
C SER A 241 -2.21 21.87 16.49
N ILE A 242 -1.82 20.85 15.72
CA ILE A 242 -2.68 19.68 15.43
C ILE A 242 -1.90 18.37 15.67
N GLU A 243 -2.42 17.52 16.54
CA GLU A 243 -1.93 16.16 16.74
C GLU A 243 -2.73 15.19 15.86
N ILE A 244 -2.03 14.28 15.18
CA ILE A 244 -2.58 13.36 14.18
C ILE A 244 -2.06 11.95 14.47
N THR A 245 -2.97 10.98 14.66
CA THR A 245 -2.63 9.57 14.90
C THR A 245 -2.88 8.73 13.66
N GLN A 246 -1.82 8.15 13.10
CA GLN A 246 -1.91 7.18 12.01
C GLN A 246 -1.82 5.76 12.54
N HIS A 247 -2.90 4.99 12.41
CA HIS A 247 -2.93 3.57 12.80
C HIS A 247 -2.44 2.69 11.65
N ILE A 248 -1.31 2.01 11.84
CA ILE A 248 -0.68 1.17 10.80
C ILE A 248 -0.36 -0.24 11.32
N PRO A 249 -0.27 -1.27 10.45
CA PRO A 249 0.09 -2.63 10.87
C PRO A 249 1.51 -2.79 11.44
N GLY A 250 2.44 -1.88 11.17
CA GLY A 250 3.86 -1.95 11.55
C GLY A 250 4.69 -3.02 10.82
N ILE A 251 4.08 -4.17 10.54
CA ILE A 251 4.60 -5.27 9.70
C ILE A 251 3.62 -5.45 8.54
N ARG A 252 4.15 -5.55 7.32
CA ARG A 252 3.35 -5.80 6.09
C ARG A 252 3.81 -7.11 5.43
N ARG A 253 3.23 -7.46 4.28
CA ARG A 253 3.77 -8.47 3.37
C ARG A 253 4.19 -7.81 2.06
N ALA A 254 5.34 -8.19 1.52
CA ALA A 254 5.82 -7.70 0.22
C ALA A 254 4.89 -8.20 -0.90
N PRO A 255 4.36 -7.33 -1.79
CA PRO A 255 3.36 -7.75 -2.78
C PRO A 255 3.82 -8.84 -3.76
N ALA A 256 5.11 -8.86 -4.13
CA ALA A 256 5.65 -9.79 -5.12
C ALA A 256 5.98 -11.19 -4.54
N SER A 257 6.45 -11.26 -3.29
CA SER A 257 6.98 -12.48 -2.67
C SER A 257 6.14 -13.01 -1.50
N GLY A 258 5.22 -12.21 -0.96
CA GLY A 258 4.40 -12.55 0.20
C GLY A 258 5.15 -12.60 1.53
N HIS A 259 6.48 -12.46 1.54
CA HIS A 259 7.29 -12.45 2.76
C HIS A 259 6.88 -11.32 3.71
N PRO A 260 6.88 -11.55 5.03
CA PRO A 260 6.69 -10.48 6.00
C PRO A 260 7.84 -9.47 5.91
N VAL A 261 7.50 -8.19 6.04
CA VAL A 261 8.44 -7.06 5.95
C VAL A 261 8.21 -6.09 7.10
N TRP A 262 9.29 -5.70 7.76
CA TRP A 262 9.30 -4.61 8.73
C TRP A 262 9.15 -3.27 7.99
N PHE A 263 7.92 -2.75 7.96
CA PHE A 263 7.55 -1.53 7.24
C PHE A 263 6.97 -0.51 8.22
N ASN A 264 7.85 0.30 8.80
CA ASN A 264 7.51 1.39 9.72
C ASN A 264 8.70 2.35 9.85
N GLY A 265 8.56 3.34 10.72
CA GLY A 265 9.62 4.30 11.06
C GLY A 265 10.00 4.27 12.55
N LEU A 266 9.86 3.14 13.25
CA LEU A 266 10.09 3.08 14.70
C LEU A 266 11.52 3.43 15.09
N VAL A 267 12.53 2.80 14.48
CA VAL A 267 13.94 3.14 14.71
C VAL A 267 14.24 4.59 14.27
N GLY A 268 13.60 5.03 13.18
CA GLY A 268 13.61 6.42 12.70
C GLY A 268 13.19 7.43 13.77
N ARG A 269 12.06 7.14 14.42
CA ARG A 269 11.46 7.96 15.48
C ARG A 269 12.27 7.88 16.76
N PHE A 270 12.50 6.68 17.29
CA PHE A 270 13.20 6.44 18.55
C PHE A 270 14.61 7.06 18.55
N GLY A 271 15.39 6.80 17.50
CA GLY A 271 16.75 7.33 17.39
C GLY A 271 16.83 8.86 17.38
N ILE A 272 15.94 9.52 16.63
CA ILE A 272 15.85 10.99 16.61
C ILE A 272 15.39 11.53 17.99
N THR A 273 14.38 10.90 18.60
CA THR A 273 13.85 11.28 19.92
C THR A 273 14.92 11.11 21.02
N ARG A 274 15.72 10.05 20.98
CA ARG A 274 16.89 9.86 21.86
C ARG A 274 17.93 10.95 21.64
N ASP A 275 18.39 11.13 20.40
CA ASP A 275 19.49 12.03 20.10
C ASP A 275 19.16 13.49 20.45
N ILE A 276 17.90 13.90 20.27
CA ILE A 276 17.41 15.24 20.65
C ILE A 276 17.05 15.37 22.14
N GLY A 277 17.07 14.27 22.91
CA GLY A 277 16.91 14.23 24.37
C GLY A 277 15.45 14.32 24.84
N ALA A 278 14.52 13.68 24.13
CA ALA A 278 13.08 13.82 24.31
C ALA A 278 12.34 12.48 24.56
N LEU A 279 13.04 11.43 25.03
CA LEU A 279 12.44 10.12 25.31
C LEU A 279 11.47 10.13 26.48
N ASP A 280 11.64 11.05 27.43
CA ASP A 280 10.86 11.15 28.65
C ASP A 280 9.91 12.36 28.63
N PRO A 281 8.79 12.34 29.37
CA PRO A 281 7.92 13.51 29.56
C PRO A 281 8.71 14.75 30.00
N PRO A 282 8.46 15.95 29.41
CA PRO A 282 7.33 16.31 28.55
C PRO A 282 7.50 16.00 27.05
N TYR A 283 8.45 15.15 26.66
CA TYR A 283 8.76 14.80 25.26
C TYR A 283 9.16 16.01 24.40
N ILE A 284 9.86 16.99 24.99
CA ILE A 284 10.35 18.19 24.30
C ILE A 284 11.85 18.05 24.03
N GLY A 285 12.25 18.21 22.76
CA GLY A 285 13.64 18.16 22.33
C GLY A 285 14.45 19.40 22.68
N ARG A 286 15.78 19.31 22.60
CA ARG A 286 16.71 20.45 22.74
C ARG A 286 16.57 21.53 21.67
N ASP A 287 15.77 21.29 20.62
CA ASP A 287 15.34 22.29 19.63
C ASP A 287 13.99 22.96 19.99
N GLY A 288 13.31 22.47 21.02
CA GLY A 288 11.98 22.93 21.45
C GLY A 288 10.80 22.25 20.75
N MET A 289 11.00 21.27 19.85
CA MET A 289 9.92 20.51 19.21
C MET A 289 9.39 19.38 20.10
N THR A 290 8.18 18.88 19.79
CA THR A 290 7.52 17.79 20.53
C THR A 290 7.71 16.45 19.83
N TYR A 291 8.25 15.46 20.55
CA TYR A 291 8.62 14.13 20.05
C TYR A 291 7.85 13.03 20.79
N LEU A 292 6.54 12.97 20.55
CA LEU A 292 5.65 11.98 21.16
C LEU A 292 6.22 10.54 21.06
N PRO A 293 5.98 9.66 22.06
CA PRO A 293 6.64 8.36 22.16
C PRO A 293 6.28 7.37 21.03
N CYS A 294 6.99 6.24 21.00
CA CYS A 294 6.64 5.10 20.14
C CYS A 294 5.59 4.25 20.84
N GLU A 295 4.43 4.02 20.21
CA GLU A 295 3.29 3.34 20.81
C GLU A 295 2.74 2.23 19.90
N TYR A 296 2.23 1.16 20.51
CA TYR A 296 1.35 0.19 19.87
C TYR A 296 0.00 0.85 19.49
N GLY A 297 -0.78 0.22 18.62
CA GLY A 297 -2.05 0.79 18.11
C GLY A 297 -3.16 1.02 19.16
N ASP A 298 -2.99 0.54 20.39
CA ASP A 298 -3.87 0.83 21.54
C ASP A 298 -3.38 2.00 22.42
N GLY A 299 -2.26 2.64 22.05
CA GLY A 299 -1.63 3.73 22.81
C GLY A 299 -0.65 3.28 23.89
N THR A 300 -0.43 1.98 24.08
CA THR A 300 0.58 1.47 25.01
C THR A 300 1.99 1.83 24.50
N PRO A 301 2.87 2.46 25.31
CA PRO A 301 4.26 2.71 24.92
C PRO A 301 5.03 1.41 24.63
N ILE A 302 5.92 1.45 23.63
CA ILE A 302 6.83 0.35 23.31
C ILE A 302 8.06 0.46 24.22
N PRO A 303 8.49 -0.61 24.92
CA PRO A 303 9.67 -0.59 25.79
C PRO A 303 10.93 -0.09 25.08
N HIS A 304 11.70 0.80 25.72
CA HIS A 304 12.92 1.36 25.14
C HIS A 304 13.95 0.28 24.81
N GLU A 305 14.10 -0.75 25.64
CA GLU A 305 14.99 -1.90 25.38
C GLU A 305 14.67 -2.62 24.05
N HIS A 306 13.39 -2.72 23.68
CA HIS A 306 12.96 -3.28 22.39
C HIS A 306 13.31 -2.36 21.21
N LEU A 307 13.29 -1.04 21.41
CA LEU A 307 13.64 -0.04 20.38
C LEU A 307 15.16 0.11 20.22
N GLU A 308 15.93 0.00 21.29
CA GLU A 308 17.40 -0.06 21.28
C GLU A 308 17.89 -1.34 20.61
N LYS A 309 17.28 -2.49 20.93
CA LYS A 309 17.64 -3.77 20.30
C LYS A 309 17.21 -3.84 18.84
N LEU A 310 16.09 -3.20 18.47
CA LEU A 310 15.69 -2.95 17.09
C LEU A 310 16.74 -2.14 16.33
N GLU A 311 17.27 -1.07 16.92
CA GLU A 311 18.35 -0.27 16.33
C GLU A 311 19.63 -1.10 16.15
N GLU A 312 20.06 -1.83 17.18
CA GLU A 312 21.25 -2.70 17.13
C GLU A 312 21.16 -3.76 16.01
N ILE A 313 19.97 -4.32 15.79
CA ILE A 313 19.71 -5.31 14.73
C ILE A 313 19.76 -4.64 13.35
N ILE A 314 19.16 -3.46 13.20
CA ILE A 314 19.11 -2.74 11.92
C ILE A 314 20.48 -2.20 11.52
N ASP A 315 21.23 -1.57 12.44
CA ASP A 315 22.60 -1.07 12.21
C ASP A 315 23.56 -2.18 11.76
N LYS A 316 23.33 -3.44 12.19
CA LYS A 316 24.09 -4.63 11.77
C LYS A 316 23.70 -5.19 10.40
N LEU A 317 22.54 -4.79 9.86
CA LEU A 317 22.04 -5.23 8.55
C LEU A 317 22.25 -4.19 7.44
N GLU A 318 22.65 -2.96 7.78
CA GLU A 318 22.84 -1.88 6.81
C GLU A 318 23.96 -2.15 5.78
N ILE A 319 23.62 -1.98 4.50
CA ILE A 319 24.58 -1.90 3.40
C ILE A 319 24.83 -0.42 3.10
N ASN A 320 26.01 0.08 3.47
CA ASN A 320 26.40 1.48 3.31
C ASN A 320 26.77 1.79 1.86
N LEU A 321 25.80 2.27 1.05
CA LEU A 321 26.04 2.57 -0.36
C LEU A 321 26.68 3.96 -0.55
N SER A 322 27.97 3.95 -0.92
CA SER A 322 28.64 5.08 -1.57
C SER A 322 28.20 5.14 -3.04
N LEU A 323 27.32 6.09 -3.38
CA LEU A 323 26.96 6.41 -4.76
C LEU A 323 27.99 7.35 -5.39
N ASP A 324 28.26 7.18 -6.69
CA ASP A 324 29.11 8.06 -7.50
C ASP A 324 28.26 9.03 -8.35
N GLU A 325 28.85 10.12 -8.83
CA GLU A 325 28.10 11.17 -9.56
C GLU A 325 27.50 10.62 -10.87
N GLY A 326 26.16 10.63 -10.95
CA GLY A 326 25.39 10.02 -12.04
C GLY A 326 24.77 8.64 -11.72
N ASP A 327 25.07 8.03 -10.57
CA ASP A 327 24.42 6.77 -10.13
C ASP A 327 22.96 7.00 -9.70
N ILE A 328 22.08 6.04 -10.00
CA ILE A 328 20.74 5.94 -9.40
C ILE A 328 20.66 4.68 -8.52
N LEU A 329 20.17 4.83 -7.29
CA LEU A 329 19.67 3.75 -6.44
C LEU A 329 18.14 3.72 -6.53
N LEU A 330 17.57 2.65 -7.09
CA LEU A 330 16.14 2.43 -7.25
C LEU A 330 15.66 1.43 -6.19
N VAL A 331 14.57 1.74 -5.49
CA VAL A 331 14.16 1.06 -4.25
C VAL A 331 12.68 0.67 -4.30
N ASP A 332 12.37 -0.58 -3.96
CA ASP A 332 11.03 -1.02 -3.55
C ASP A 332 10.82 -0.65 -2.08
N ASN A 333 9.94 0.33 -1.85
CA ASN A 333 9.69 0.87 -0.54
C ASN A 333 9.11 -0.20 0.42
N PHE A 334 8.38 -1.20 -0.09
CA PHE A 334 7.87 -2.32 0.74
C PHE A 334 9.00 -3.19 1.29
N GLN A 335 10.06 -3.40 0.52
CA GLN A 335 11.08 -4.41 0.78
C GLN A 335 12.34 -3.84 1.41
N VAL A 336 12.56 -2.53 1.35
CA VAL A 336 13.83 -1.90 1.70
C VAL A 336 13.61 -0.60 2.49
N SER A 337 14.20 -0.52 3.68
CA SER A 337 14.37 0.74 4.41
C SER A 337 15.66 1.44 3.98
N HIS A 338 15.73 2.75 4.17
CA HIS A 338 16.92 3.56 3.89
C HIS A 338 17.18 4.61 4.98
N GLY A 339 18.42 5.09 5.05
CA GLY A 339 18.86 6.16 5.94
C GLY A 339 19.88 7.09 5.28
N ARG A 340 20.66 7.83 6.09
CA ARG A 340 21.76 8.70 5.65
C ARG A 340 22.89 8.71 6.69
N LYS A 341 24.13 8.46 6.31
CA LYS A 341 25.28 8.68 7.21
C LYS A 341 25.65 10.17 7.32
N PRO A 342 26.35 10.61 8.39
CA PRO A 342 26.99 11.93 8.43
C PRO A 342 27.98 12.11 7.28
N TRP A 343 28.28 13.35 6.90
CA TRP A 343 29.20 13.65 5.79
C TRP A 343 29.99 14.94 6.00
N LYS A 344 31.02 15.16 5.17
CA LYS A 344 31.73 16.45 5.05
C LYS A 344 31.74 16.97 3.62
N GLY A 345 31.72 18.30 3.48
CA GLY A 345 31.80 19.01 2.20
C GLY A 345 30.46 19.07 1.46
N GLU A 346 30.50 19.41 0.18
CA GLU A 346 29.29 19.42 -0.65
C GLU A 346 28.78 18.00 -0.90
N ARG A 347 27.47 17.80 -0.74
CA ARG A 347 26.76 16.57 -1.06
C ARG A 347 25.38 16.93 -1.58
N ARG A 348 24.95 16.36 -2.69
CA ARG A 348 23.58 16.51 -3.18
C ARG A 348 23.07 15.20 -3.75
N ILE A 349 22.16 14.58 -2.98
CA ILE A 349 21.34 13.47 -3.44
C ILE A 349 19.97 14.05 -3.81
N LEU A 350 19.49 13.73 -5.00
CA LEU A 350 18.15 14.05 -5.46
C LEU A 350 17.24 12.83 -5.27
N VAL A 351 15.94 13.07 -5.13
CA VAL A 351 14.94 12.03 -4.90
C VAL A 351 13.73 12.19 -5.82
N ASN A 352 13.23 11.05 -6.31
CA ASN A 352 11.97 10.91 -7.02
C ASN A 352 11.11 9.85 -6.31
N LEU A 353 9.80 10.08 -6.26
CA LEU A 353 8.82 9.21 -5.56
C LEU A 353 7.68 8.86 -6.51
N THR A 354 7.39 7.56 -6.65
CA THR A 354 6.34 7.10 -7.57
C THR A 354 5.37 6.11 -6.95
N THR A 355 4.25 5.91 -7.65
CA THR A 355 3.27 4.88 -7.36
C THR A 355 2.78 4.21 -8.64
N THR A 356 2.49 2.91 -8.55
CA THR A 356 1.77 2.13 -9.57
C THR A 356 0.25 2.19 -9.40
N ALA A 357 -0.23 2.70 -8.25
CA ALA A 357 -1.66 2.83 -7.98
C ALA A 357 -2.24 4.03 -8.77
N LYS A 358 -3.08 3.75 -9.77
CA LYS A 358 -3.71 4.75 -10.65
C LYS A 358 -4.55 5.77 -9.87
N GLU A 359 -4.51 7.04 -10.27
CA GLU A 359 -5.47 8.05 -9.78
C GLU A 359 -6.84 7.78 -10.39
N GLY A 360 -7.92 8.15 -9.69
CA GLY A 360 -9.30 8.09 -10.23
C GLY A 360 -9.89 6.69 -10.47
N GLN A 361 -9.09 5.62 -10.46
CA GLN A 361 -9.57 4.23 -10.46
C GLN A 361 -9.63 3.63 -9.05
N ILE A 362 -10.34 4.30 -8.13
CA ILE A 362 -10.94 3.61 -6.98
C ILE A 362 -12.21 2.89 -7.50
N GLY A 363 -11.99 1.90 -8.37
CA GLY A 363 -13.04 1.02 -8.87
C GLY A 363 -13.34 -0.10 -7.87
N ALA A 364 -14.54 -0.68 -7.96
CA ALA A 364 -14.81 -1.95 -7.29
C ALA A 364 -13.82 -3.04 -7.79
N PRO A 365 -13.47 -4.07 -6.99
CA PRO A 365 -12.56 -5.15 -7.39
C PRO A 365 -13.03 -6.05 -8.56
N SER A 366 -14.15 -5.71 -9.20
CA SER A 366 -14.57 -6.23 -10.52
C SER A 366 -13.80 -5.58 -11.68
N ASN A 367 -13.12 -4.45 -11.44
CA ASN A 367 -12.56 -3.56 -12.46
C ASN A 367 -11.02 -3.54 -12.43
N THR A 368 -10.40 -4.51 -11.75
CA THR A 368 -8.96 -4.62 -11.50
C THR A 368 -8.48 -6.07 -11.64
N ALA A 369 -7.20 -6.26 -11.99
CA ALA A 369 -6.57 -7.56 -12.15
C ALA A 369 -6.34 -8.35 -10.83
N ASP A 370 -6.67 -7.76 -9.67
CA ASP A 370 -6.36 -8.33 -8.35
C ASP A 370 -7.22 -9.55 -7.95
N LYS A 371 -6.89 -10.19 -6.82
CA LYS A 371 -7.75 -11.23 -6.22
C LYS A 371 -9.04 -10.63 -5.63
N GLN A 372 -10.02 -10.38 -6.50
CA GLN A 372 -11.43 -10.27 -6.15
C GLN A 372 -11.80 -11.52 -5.32
N VAL A 373 -12.31 -11.31 -4.10
CA VAL A 373 -12.62 -12.40 -3.16
C VAL A 373 -14.06 -12.90 -3.30
N PHE A 374 -14.49 -13.76 -2.40
CA PHE A 374 -15.86 -14.27 -2.28
C PHE A 374 -16.89 -13.12 -2.23
N HIS A 375 -17.78 -12.97 -3.23
CA HIS A 375 -18.77 -11.89 -3.28
C HIS A 375 -19.94 -12.11 -4.27
N THR A 376 -21.14 -11.71 -3.84
CA THR A 376 -22.25 -11.29 -4.72
C THR A 376 -22.21 -9.80 -5.03
N ASP A 377 -22.97 -9.46 -6.07
CA ASP A 377 -23.54 -8.13 -6.33
C ASP A 377 -25.08 -8.25 -6.39
N ALA A 378 -25.83 -7.14 -6.48
CA ALA A 378 -27.29 -7.17 -6.71
C ALA A 378 -27.84 -7.63 -8.25
N GLY A 379 -28.19 -8.89 -7.66
CA GLY A 379 -29.42 -9.77 -7.54
C GLY A 379 -29.22 -11.32 -7.48
N ASP A 380 -30.25 -12.10 -7.90
CA ASP A 380 -30.45 -13.58 -7.73
C ASP A 380 -29.50 -14.45 -8.58
N ILE A 381 -29.90 -14.90 -9.79
CA ILE A 381 -29.12 -15.86 -10.61
C ILE A 381 -28.06 -15.13 -11.43
N ILE A 382 -26.82 -15.22 -10.96
CA ILE A 382 -25.61 -14.68 -11.59
C ILE A 382 -25.19 -15.54 -12.79
N SER A 383 -25.54 -15.07 -14.00
CA SER A 383 -25.01 -15.63 -15.27
C SER A 383 -23.81 -14.82 -15.75
N LEU A 384 -22.69 -15.52 -15.93
CA LEU A 384 -21.38 -15.01 -16.36
C LEU A 384 -20.99 -15.67 -17.68
N ILE A 385 -20.96 -14.93 -18.79
CA ILE A 385 -20.39 -15.40 -20.07
C ILE A 385 -18.96 -14.90 -20.22
N CYS A 386 -18.02 -15.81 -20.50
CA CYS A 386 -16.63 -15.46 -20.81
C CYS A 386 -16.47 -15.12 -22.30
N LEU A 387 -15.97 -13.92 -22.60
CA LEU A 387 -15.67 -13.49 -23.96
C LEU A 387 -14.18 -13.64 -24.36
N GLN A 388 -13.28 -13.78 -23.38
CA GLN A 388 -11.85 -14.04 -23.59
C GLN A 388 -11.26 -14.51 -22.24
N PRO A 389 -10.46 -15.60 -22.19
CA PRO A 389 -9.73 -15.97 -20.98
C PRO A 389 -8.50 -15.09 -20.77
N ALA A 390 -8.02 -15.02 -19.54
CA ALA A 390 -6.74 -14.40 -19.17
C ALA A 390 -5.55 -15.17 -19.77
N ALA A 391 -4.35 -14.57 -19.70
CA ALA A 391 -3.12 -15.26 -20.07
C ALA A 391 -2.72 -16.33 -19.06
N GLU A 392 -2.94 -16.04 -17.78
CA GLU A 392 -2.59 -16.89 -16.63
C GLU A 392 -3.57 -16.59 -15.48
N GLY A 393 -4.00 -17.63 -14.76
CA GLY A 393 -5.05 -17.52 -13.73
C GLY A 393 -6.43 -17.20 -14.31
N GLY A 394 -7.27 -16.51 -13.54
CA GLY A 394 -8.60 -16.06 -14.01
C GLY A 394 -9.78 -16.94 -13.58
N GLU A 395 -9.51 -18.08 -12.92
CA GLU A 395 -10.50 -19.06 -12.44
C GLU A 395 -11.78 -18.42 -11.87
N SER A 396 -12.93 -18.66 -12.50
CA SER A 396 -14.23 -18.35 -11.89
C SER A 396 -14.60 -19.41 -10.85
N LYS A 397 -15.14 -18.98 -9.70
CA LYS A 397 -15.70 -19.86 -8.65
C LYS A 397 -17.00 -19.19 -8.11
N ILE A 398 -17.90 -19.94 -7.43
CA ILE A 398 -19.36 -19.64 -7.50
C ILE A 398 -20.28 -20.09 -6.34
N ALA A 399 -21.52 -19.51 -6.31
CA ALA A 399 -22.67 -19.62 -5.37
C ALA A 399 -23.23 -18.39 -4.54
N SER A 400 -23.27 -18.36 -3.18
CA SER A 400 -24.12 -17.45 -2.33
C SER A 400 -23.49 -16.18 -1.71
N SER A 401 -24.27 -15.10 -1.42
CA SER A 401 -24.15 -14.21 -0.19
C SER A 401 -25.04 -12.92 -0.12
N TRP A 402 -25.96 -12.71 0.86
CA TRP A 402 -26.95 -11.56 0.80
C TRP A 402 -27.35 -10.71 2.07
N PHE A 403 -26.73 -9.54 2.40
CA PHE A 403 -27.15 -8.53 3.46
C PHE A 403 -27.31 -7.08 2.92
N ASN A 404 -28.37 -6.29 3.27
CA ASN A 404 -28.37 -4.79 3.38
C ASN A 404 -29.74 -4.15 3.75
N ASP A 405 -29.72 -3.01 4.48
CA ASP A 405 -30.69 -1.87 4.48
C ASP A 405 -30.04 -0.65 5.20
N PRO A 406 -30.23 0.63 4.78
CA PRO A 406 -29.46 1.77 5.31
C PRO A 406 -29.99 2.52 6.55
N GLN A 407 -31.22 2.29 7.05
CA GLN A 407 -31.77 3.12 8.16
C GLN A 407 -31.55 2.58 9.59
N LYS A 408 -30.73 1.53 9.77
CA LYS A 408 -30.39 0.98 11.10
C LYS A 408 -28.86 0.80 11.21
N PRO A 409 -28.20 1.29 12.30
CA PRO A 409 -26.73 1.34 12.38
C PRO A 409 -26.05 -0.03 12.35
N TYR A 410 -26.78 -1.08 12.72
CA TYR A 410 -26.52 -2.47 12.38
C TYR A 410 -27.82 -3.27 12.51
N THR A 411 -27.85 -4.48 11.95
CA THR A 411 -28.94 -5.44 12.16
C THR A 411 -28.39 -6.73 12.76
N LYS A 412 -29.12 -7.30 13.74
CA LYS A 412 -28.90 -8.67 14.25
C LYS A 412 -29.88 -9.59 13.54
N ARG A 413 -29.42 -10.69 12.95
CA ARG A 413 -30.27 -11.74 12.36
C ARG A 413 -29.51 -13.07 12.23
N PRO A 414 -30.21 -14.19 12.00
CA PRO A 414 -29.57 -15.46 11.64
C PRO A 414 -28.78 -15.35 10.33
N ILE A 415 -27.66 -16.09 10.25
CA ILE A 415 -26.93 -16.36 8.99
C ILE A 415 -27.32 -17.70 8.37
N LEU A 416 -27.92 -18.59 9.17
CA LEU A 416 -28.51 -19.85 8.77
C LEU A 416 -30.02 -19.78 9.00
N TYR A 417 -30.79 -20.31 8.05
CA TYR A 417 -32.23 -20.48 8.16
C TYR A 417 -32.55 -21.94 7.87
N HIS A 418 -33.32 -22.58 8.74
CA HIS A 418 -33.84 -23.93 8.54
C HIS A 418 -35.24 -23.85 7.96
N GLN A 419 -35.50 -24.61 6.90
CA GLN A 419 -36.84 -24.87 6.37
C GLN A 419 -37.13 -26.36 6.60
N PRO A 420 -38.11 -26.73 7.44
CA PRO A 420 -38.51 -28.12 7.59
C PRO A 420 -39.13 -28.64 6.30
N ALA A 421 -39.17 -29.96 6.14
CA ALA A 421 -39.84 -30.58 5.01
C ALA A 421 -41.36 -30.29 4.99
N THR A 422 -41.93 -30.22 3.80
CA THR A 422 -43.37 -30.17 3.52
C THR A 422 -43.73 -31.26 2.52
N ASP A 423 -45.02 -31.48 2.27
CA ASP A 423 -45.50 -32.46 1.27
C ASP A 423 -44.98 -32.17 -0.17
N SER A 424 -44.48 -30.96 -0.43
CA SER A 424 -43.99 -30.51 -1.74
C SER A 424 -42.50 -30.09 -1.76
N ALA A 425 -41.80 -30.07 -0.61
CA ALA A 425 -40.41 -29.65 -0.54
C ALA A 425 -39.61 -30.43 0.53
N PRO A 426 -38.38 -30.88 0.22
CA PRO A 426 -37.51 -31.49 1.23
C PRO A 426 -37.04 -30.45 2.27
N GLU A 427 -36.57 -30.94 3.41
CA GLU A 427 -35.85 -30.13 4.40
C GLU A 427 -34.65 -29.42 3.76
N ARG A 428 -34.43 -28.15 4.11
CA ARG A 428 -33.35 -27.31 3.58
C ARG A 428 -32.68 -26.50 4.68
N VAL A 429 -31.36 -26.38 4.58
CA VAL A 429 -30.60 -25.33 5.28
C VAL A 429 -30.22 -24.28 4.26
N LEU A 430 -30.70 -23.06 4.48
CA LEU A 430 -30.40 -21.89 3.67
C LEU A 430 -29.33 -21.07 4.37
N ILE A 431 -28.26 -20.73 3.67
CA ILE A 431 -27.20 -19.88 4.20
C ILE A 431 -27.17 -18.52 3.51
N GLN A 432 -27.01 -17.50 4.33
CA GLN A 432 -26.70 -16.16 3.92
C GLN A 432 -25.45 -15.72 4.68
N TYR A 433 -24.32 -15.61 4.00
CA TYR A 433 -23.06 -15.26 4.64
C TYR A 433 -22.10 -14.51 3.71
N ALA A 434 -21.40 -13.49 4.22
CA ALA A 434 -20.09 -13.10 3.69
C ALA A 434 -19.22 -12.52 4.82
N ARG A 435 -17.97 -12.97 4.92
CA ARG A 435 -17.03 -12.60 5.99
C ARG A 435 -16.85 -11.07 6.13
N ARG A 436 -16.83 -10.35 5.01
CA ARG A 436 -16.66 -8.88 4.94
C ARG A 436 -17.58 -8.08 5.87
N TYR A 437 -18.79 -8.56 6.15
CA TYR A 437 -19.73 -7.86 7.05
C TYR A 437 -19.34 -7.96 8.54
N PHE A 438 -18.53 -8.95 8.91
CA PHE A 438 -18.09 -9.23 10.29
C PHE A 438 -16.65 -8.80 10.58
N THR A 439 -15.80 -8.75 9.54
CA THR A 439 -14.36 -8.41 9.66
C THR A 439 -13.96 -7.11 8.95
N GLY A 440 -14.80 -6.58 8.07
CA GLY A 440 -14.36 -5.62 7.05
C GLY A 440 -13.56 -6.30 5.92
N PHE A 441 -13.19 -5.53 4.90
CA PHE A 441 -12.34 -5.97 3.79
C PHE A 441 -11.62 -4.79 3.13
N LEU A 442 -10.28 -4.77 3.21
CA LEU A 442 -9.40 -3.76 2.60
C LEU A 442 -9.89 -2.32 2.87
N ALA A 443 -10.17 -1.54 1.82
CA ALA A 443 -10.64 -0.15 1.90
C ALA A 443 -12.08 0.02 2.41
N GLN A 444 -12.78 -1.09 2.72
CA GLN A 444 -14.05 -1.08 3.45
C GLN A 444 -13.85 -1.71 4.84
N PRO A 445 -13.21 -1.00 5.79
CA PRO A 445 -13.07 -1.49 7.16
C PRO A 445 -14.45 -1.67 7.81
N ARG A 446 -14.52 -2.55 8.81
CA ARG A 446 -15.73 -2.70 9.61
C ARG A 446 -16.01 -1.40 10.37
N SER A 447 -17.24 -0.91 10.34
CA SER A 447 -17.64 0.26 11.13
C SER A 447 -17.41 0.00 12.62
N LYS A 448 -16.71 0.92 13.30
CA LYS A 448 -16.45 0.88 14.75
C LYS A 448 -17.73 0.91 15.59
N ASN A 449 -18.86 1.32 15.00
CA ASN A 449 -20.18 1.36 15.65
C ASN A 449 -20.86 -0.03 15.74
N ILE A 450 -20.24 -1.08 15.17
CA ILE A 450 -20.70 -2.46 15.29
C ILE A 450 -19.80 -3.16 16.32
N PRO A 451 -20.35 -3.73 17.41
CA PRO A 451 -19.56 -4.42 18.43
C PRO A 451 -18.65 -5.51 17.83
N PRO A 452 -17.43 -5.71 18.36
CA PRO A 452 -16.52 -6.77 17.90
C PRO A 452 -17.22 -8.13 17.91
N ILE A 453 -16.82 -9.02 16.99
CA ILE A 453 -17.31 -10.40 17.06
C ILE A 453 -16.68 -11.09 18.26
N THR A 454 -17.42 -11.99 18.92
CA THR A 454 -16.84 -12.83 19.98
C THR A 454 -15.89 -13.86 19.38
N GLU A 455 -15.02 -14.44 20.21
CA GLU A 455 -14.12 -15.54 19.84
C GLU A 455 -14.90 -16.70 19.20
N ALA A 456 -15.93 -17.22 19.87
CA ALA A 456 -16.82 -18.26 19.33
C ALA A 456 -17.55 -17.85 18.02
N GLN A 457 -17.76 -16.55 17.76
CA GLN A 457 -18.26 -16.10 16.46
C GLN A 457 -17.16 -16.15 15.39
N ALA A 458 -15.92 -15.75 15.71
CA ALA A 458 -14.78 -15.86 14.81
C ALA A 458 -14.49 -17.34 14.46
N GLU A 459 -14.47 -18.22 15.45
CA GLU A 459 -14.36 -19.68 15.26
C GLU A 459 -15.46 -20.21 14.33
N ALA A 460 -16.72 -19.79 14.52
CA ALA A 460 -17.81 -20.19 13.64
C ALA A 460 -17.64 -19.69 12.19
N LEU A 461 -17.04 -18.50 11.99
CA LEU A 461 -16.70 -18.00 10.65
C LEU A 461 -15.54 -18.80 10.02
N ASP A 462 -14.57 -19.22 10.81
CA ASP A 462 -13.40 -20.01 10.38
C ASP A 462 -13.79 -21.46 10.07
N ALA A 463 -14.57 -22.10 10.93
CA ALA A 463 -15.16 -23.42 10.65
C ALA A 463 -15.93 -23.42 9.31
N LEU A 464 -16.78 -22.41 9.08
CA LEU A 464 -17.52 -22.26 7.83
C LEU A 464 -16.59 -22.06 6.62
N HIS A 465 -15.51 -21.30 6.78
CA HIS A 465 -14.54 -21.04 5.71
C HIS A 465 -13.72 -22.29 5.35
N PHE A 466 -13.13 -22.97 6.33
CA PHE A 466 -12.30 -24.15 6.10
C PHE A 466 -13.12 -25.37 5.65
N LEU A 467 -14.38 -25.51 6.10
CA LEU A 467 -15.30 -26.50 5.53
C LEU A 467 -15.64 -26.19 4.07
N ALA A 468 -15.95 -24.93 3.75
CA ALA A 468 -16.25 -24.54 2.37
C ALA A 468 -15.04 -24.72 1.44
N GLU A 469 -13.82 -24.48 1.91
CA GLU A 469 -12.58 -24.72 1.15
C GLU A 469 -12.32 -26.22 0.95
N LYS A 470 -12.33 -27.01 2.03
CA LYS A 470 -12.13 -28.48 2.04
C LYS A 470 -13.11 -29.23 1.13
N HIS A 471 -14.34 -28.73 1.01
CA HIS A 471 -15.40 -29.34 0.21
C HIS A 471 -15.72 -28.55 -1.09
N SER A 472 -14.82 -27.66 -1.53
CA SER A 472 -15.01 -26.88 -2.76
C SER A 472 -14.79 -27.69 -4.04
N ALA A 473 -15.63 -27.44 -5.05
CA ALA A 473 -15.36 -27.81 -6.43
C ALA A 473 -14.75 -26.61 -7.18
N THR A 474 -13.62 -26.81 -7.86
CA THR A 474 -13.04 -25.79 -8.76
C THR A 474 -13.47 -26.06 -10.20
N LEU A 475 -13.88 -25.02 -10.91
CA LEU A 475 -14.44 -25.11 -12.26
C LEU A 475 -13.61 -24.25 -13.22
N ASN A 476 -13.04 -24.88 -14.25
CA ASN A 476 -12.10 -24.24 -15.17
C ASN A 476 -12.83 -23.50 -16.31
N PHE A 477 -13.32 -22.30 -16.00
CA PHE A 477 -14.24 -21.52 -16.83
C PHE A 477 -13.64 -21.09 -18.19
N GLN A 478 -14.25 -21.54 -19.29
CA GLN A 478 -13.84 -21.27 -20.68
C GLN A 478 -14.68 -20.20 -21.37
N LYS A 479 -14.18 -19.71 -22.53
CA LYS A 479 -14.91 -18.77 -23.40
C LYS A 479 -16.20 -19.40 -23.90
N GLY A 480 -17.34 -18.76 -23.60
CA GLY A 480 -18.69 -19.26 -23.91
C GLY A 480 -19.37 -20.06 -22.79
N ASP A 481 -18.66 -20.43 -21.71
CA ASP A 481 -19.28 -21.11 -20.57
C ASP A 481 -20.33 -20.22 -19.89
N VAL A 482 -21.37 -20.86 -19.36
CA VAL A 482 -22.45 -20.23 -18.57
C VAL A 482 -22.69 -21.09 -17.32
N GLN A 483 -23.03 -20.44 -16.21
CA GLN A 483 -23.04 -21.06 -14.88
C GLN A 483 -24.25 -20.63 -14.08
N TYR A 484 -24.98 -21.61 -13.55
CA TYR A 484 -26.17 -21.42 -12.74
C TYR A 484 -25.92 -21.95 -11.33
N ILE A 485 -26.42 -21.22 -10.34
CA ILE A 485 -26.13 -21.47 -8.92
C ILE A 485 -27.33 -21.13 -8.05
N ASN A 486 -27.61 -22.01 -7.10
CA ASN A 486 -28.52 -21.68 -6.01
C ASN A 486 -27.78 -20.85 -4.95
N ASN A 487 -27.96 -19.52 -5.05
CA ASN A 487 -27.43 -18.49 -4.16
C ASN A 487 -28.01 -18.55 -2.71
N LEU A 488 -28.80 -19.56 -2.35
CA LEU A 488 -29.27 -19.82 -0.98
C LEU A 488 -28.62 -21.03 -0.30
N SER A 489 -27.90 -21.92 -1.01
CA SER A 489 -27.46 -23.22 -0.45
C SER A 489 -25.99 -23.62 -0.67
N ILE A 490 -25.23 -22.86 -1.46
CA ILE A 490 -23.83 -23.16 -1.83
C ILE A 490 -22.99 -21.86 -1.62
N LEU A 491 -21.67 -21.84 -1.32
CA LEU A 491 -20.90 -20.63 -0.92
C LEU A 491 -19.79 -20.19 -1.91
N HIS A 492 -19.68 -18.89 -2.29
CA HIS A 492 -18.91 -18.52 -3.51
C HIS A 492 -17.54 -17.90 -3.44
N ALA A 493 -16.55 -18.65 -3.94
CA ALA A 493 -15.15 -18.29 -4.04
C ALA A 493 -14.77 -17.44 -5.27
N ARG A 494 -13.51 -17.00 -5.32
CA ARG A 494 -12.74 -16.80 -6.57
C ARG A 494 -11.24 -16.86 -6.25
N ASN A 495 -10.40 -17.20 -7.22
CA ASN A 495 -8.95 -17.16 -7.07
C ASN A 495 -8.34 -15.84 -7.55
N GLY A 496 -7.01 -15.71 -7.38
CA GLY A 496 -6.24 -14.61 -7.98
C GLY A 496 -6.20 -14.72 -9.51
N PHE A 497 -5.88 -13.62 -10.17
CA PHE A 497 -5.64 -13.60 -11.61
C PHE A 497 -4.67 -12.49 -11.99
N ARG A 498 -4.43 -12.36 -13.29
CA ARG A 498 -3.67 -11.27 -13.90
C ARG A 498 -4.24 -11.01 -15.29
N ASP A 499 -4.65 -9.78 -15.57
CA ASP A 499 -5.06 -9.37 -16.91
C ASP A 499 -3.83 -9.06 -17.79
N GLU A 500 -3.96 -9.30 -19.09
CA GLU A 500 -3.09 -8.76 -20.15
C GLU A 500 -3.93 -7.98 -21.16
N LYS A 501 -3.29 -7.08 -21.92
CA LYS A 501 -3.97 -6.28 -22.95
C LYS A 501 -4.53 -7.18 -24.06
N GLY A 502 -5.86 -7.21 -24.24
CA GLY A 502 -6.56 -8.11 -25.17
C GLY A 502 -6.85 -9.52 -24.59
N LYS A 503 -6.62 -9.70 -23.28
CA LYS A 503 -6.98 -10.89 -22.48
C LYS A 503 -7.54 -10.48 -21.11
N GLU A 504 -8.29 -9.38 -21.08
CA GLU A 504 -8.97 -8.90 -19.89
C GLU A 504 -10.18 -9.81 -19.55
N ARG A 505 -10.30 -10.23 -18.28
CA ARG A 505 -11.34 -11.17 -17.81
C ARG A 505 -12.74 -10.54 -17.77
N HIS A 506 -13.36 -10.36 -18.93
CA HIS A 506 -14.74 -9.89 -19.01
C HIS A 506 -15.74 -11.04 -18.76
N LEU A 507 -16.55 -10.91 -17.72
CA LEU A 507 -17.71 -11.74 -17.42
C LEU A 507 -18.93 -10.85 -17.14
N LEU A 508 -20.07 -11.14 -17.77
CA LEU A 508 -21.34 -10.50 -17.43
C LEU A 508 -21.88 -10.99 -16.07
N ARG A 509 -22.93 -10.35 -15.54
CA ARG A 509 -23.55 -10.73 -14.27
C ARG A 509 -25.03 -10.38 -14.27
N LEU A 510 -25.83 -11.23 -14.93
CA LEU A 510 -27.31 -11.14 -14.90
C LEU A 510 -27.85 -11.45 -13.52
N TRP A 511 -29.13 -11.15 -13.27
CA TRP A 511 -29.91 -11.73 -12.18
C TRP A 511 -31.27 -12.20 -12.68
N LEU A 512 -31.62 -13.45 -12.37
CA LEU A 512 -32.89 -14.07 -12.75
C LEU A 512 -33.54 -14.65 -11.50
N ARG A 513 -34.85 -14.47 -11.35
CA ARG A 513 -35.68 -15.21 -10.38
C ARG A 513 -36.61 -16.13 -11.16
N ASP A 514 -36.77 -17.36 -10.69
CA ASP A 514 -37.71 -18.34 -11.24
C ASP A 514 -38.97 -18.38 -10.34
N PRO A 515 -40.14 -17.88 -10.79
CA PRO A 515 -41.34 -17.87 -9.95
C PRO A 515 -41.95 -19.25 -9.67
N GLU A 516 -41.59 -20.27 -10.46
CA GLU A 516 -42.12 -21.64 -10.33
C GLU A 516 -41.26 -22.48 -9.38
N TYR A 517 -39.94 -22.33 -9.43
CA TYR A 517 -38.97 -23.13 -8.66
C TYR A 517 -38.20 -22.38 -7.57
N ALA A 518 -38.41 -21.06 -7.38
CA ALA A 518 -37.79 -20.32 -6.29
C ALA A 518 -38.16 -20.90 -4.92
N TRP A 519 -37.16 -21.06 -4.06
CA TRP A 519 -37.37 -21.43 -2.67
C TRP A 519 -38.06 -20.28 -1.93
N GLU A 520 -38.94 -20.59 -0.95
CA GLU A 520 -39.58 -19.55 -0.16
C GLU A 520 -38.51 -18.67 0.49
N THR A 521 -38.59 -17.36 0.27
CA THR A 521 -37.67 -16.40 0.88
C THR A 521 -37.98 -16.27 2.38
N PRO A 522 -37.04 -16.65 3.29
CA PRO A 522 -37.23 -16.49 4.73
C PRO A 522 -37.62 -15.04 5.07
N GLU A 523 -38.51 -14.87 6.05
CA GLU A 523 -39.07 -13.55 6.40
C GLU A 523 -37.98 -12.48 6.69
N PRO A 524 -36.87 -12.77 7.40
CA PRO A 524 -35.77 -11.81 7.60
C PRO A 524 -34.88 -11.53 6.37
N LEU A 525 -35.15 -12.19 5.24
CA LEU A 525 -34.56 -11.91 3.93
C LEU A 525 -35.54 -11.18 2.99
N ARG A 526 -36.85 -11.28 3.21
CA ARG A 526 -37.90 -10.83 2.27
C ARG A 526 -37.75 -9.36 1.82
N PRO A 527 -37.55 -8.35 2.70
CA PRO A 527 -37.35 -6.95 2.26
C PRO A 527 -36.14 -6.77 1.33
N ARG A 528 -35.09 -7.59 1.48
CA ARG A 528 -33.93 -7.53 0.60
C ARG A 528 -34.18 -8.15 -0.77
N TRP A 529 -35.02 -9.19 -0.86
CA TRP A 529 -35.43 -9.76 -2.15
C TRP A 529 -36.40 -8.81 -2.87
N ASN A 530 -37.31 -8.15 -2.15
CA ASN A 530 -38.21 -7.14 -2.71
C ASN A 530 -37.43 -6.02 -3.43
N ASN A 531 -36.38 -5.47 -2.81
CA ASN A 531 -35.46 -4.48 -3.40
C ASN A 531 -34.73 -4.90 -4.71
N VAL A 532 -35.04 -6.06 -5.28
CA VAL A 532 -34.42 -6.59 -6.50
C VAL A 532 -35.42 -7.15 -7.52
N TYR A 533 -36.60 -7.63 -7.09
CA TYR A 533 -37.60 -8.22 -8.00
C TYR A 533 -38.99 -7.58 -7.89
N GLU A 534 -39.26 -6.78 -6.85
CA GLU A 534 -40.53 -6.10 -6.71
C GLU A 534 -40.56 -4.90 -7.69
N ASN A 535 -41.61 -4.85 -8.52
CA ASN A 535 -41.86 -3.79 -9.51
C ASN A 535 -40.82 -3.60 -10.63
N VAL A 536 -39.88 -4.52 -10.85
CA VAL A 536 -38.90 -4.41 -11.96
C VAL A 536 -39.54 -4.68 -13.32
N ASN A 537 -39.57 -3.68 -14.18
CA ASN A 537 -40.11 -3.75 -15.53
C ASN A 537 -39.06 -4.19 -16.56
N VAL A 538 -39.50 -4.69 -17.72
CA VAL A 538 -38.60 -5.13 -18.82
C VAL A 538 -37.68 -3.99 -19.30
N GLU A 539 -38.20 -2.76 -19.29
CA GLU A 539 -37.50 -1.54 -19.68
C GLU A 539 -36.35 -1.15 -18.72
N GLU A 540 -36.39 -1.65 -17.48
CA GLU A 540 -35.38 -1.39 -16.44
C GLU A 540 -34.26 -2.45 -16.44
N GLN A 541 -34.39 -3.51 -17.25
CA GLN A 541 -33.41 -4.59 -17.33
C GLN A 541 -32.18 -4.18 -18.16
N VAL A 542 -31.06 -3.94 -17.47
CA VAL A 542 -29.82 -3.52 -18.12
C VAL A 542 -28.98 -4.73 -18.54
N PHE A 543 -28.90 -4.97 -19.86
CA PHE A 543 -28.03 -5.97 -20.48
C PHE A 543 -26.81 -5.29 -21.16
N PRO A 544 -25.70 -5.02 -20.43
CA PRO A 544 -24.53 -4.37 -21.00
C PRO A 544 -23.69 -5.36 -21.81
N VAL A 545 -23.98 -5.49 -23.11
CA VAL A 545 -23.18 -6.31 -24.04
C VAL A 545 -21.73 -5.82 -24.10
N GLU A 546 -21.55 -4.49 -24.12
CA GLU A 546 -20.24 -3.84 -24.01
C GLU A 546 -19.83 -3.62 -22.54
N PRO A 547 -18.54 -3.81 -22.18
CA PRO A 547 -18.05 -3.63 -20.81
C PRO A 547 -18.20 -2.18 -20.35
N ARG A 548 -19.21 -1.92 -19.51
CA ARG A 548 -19.43 -0.61 -18.88
C ARG A 548 -18.88 -0.60 -17.45
N ILE A 549 -17.81 0.16 -17.22
CA ILE A 549 -17.37 0.51 -15.87
C ILE A 549 -18.52 1.29 -15.20
N ARG A 550 -19.18 0.68 -14.20
CA ARG A 550 -20.09 1.40 -13.29
C ARG A 550 -19.26 2.47 -12.57
N LYS A 551 -19.39 3.72 -13.02
CA LYS A 551 -18.98 4.90 -12.25
C LYS A 551 -19.98 5.08 -11.12
N THR A 552 -19.53 4.86 -9.90
CA THR A 552 -20.13 5.35 -8.65
C THR A 552 -19.49 6.68 -8.32
#